data_AF-D9USR8-F1
#
_entry.id   AF-D9USR8-F1
#
_cell.length_a   1.000
_cell.length_b   1.000
_cell.length_c   1.000
_cell.angle_alpha   90.00
_cell.angle_beta   90.00
_cell.angle_gamma   90.00
#
_symmetry.space_group_name_H-M   'P 1'
#
loop_
_entity.id
_entity.type
_entity.pdbx_description
1 polymer ?
#
loop_
_entity_poly.entity_id
_entity_poly.type
_entity_poly.pdbx_seq_one_letter_code
_entity_poly.pdbx_strand_id
1 'polypeptide(L)'
;MGEKGDAAGRVKECHAERLSPPRLAKTIVRSRRARAGSGSSRPNVSCGSSTGLHGALARGAAERGGARVVAVSSTAHMRAGVDFDDLHHTRGPYDPQLAYARSKTANSLFAVAATRRWARDGIVANTVNPGGVATGLQRHFTQRQRRSLDAAEAAGVFTYKTVGQGAATTMVAAVLPALAHAGGRYLDDCQEAYTVPDDAALAEHPHGVKEWALDPALAERLWTVSAALTSAPLS
;
A
#
# COMPACT_ATOMS: atom_id res chain seq x y z
N MET A 1 -13.65 22.93 -46.94
CA MET A 1 -14.54 22.24 -45.99
C MET A 1 -13.87 20.94 -45.59
N GLY A 2 -13.48 20.79 -44.31
CA GLY A 2 -12.95 19.55 -43.77
C GLY A 2 -13.53 19.36 -42.36
N GLU A 3 -14.19 18.24 -42.15
CA GLU A 3 -14.94 17.86 -40.94
C GLU A 3 -14.06 17.87 -39.68
N LYS A 4 -14.60 18.45 -38.60
CA LYS A 4 -14.10 18.25 -37.24
C LYS A 4 -14.84 17.06 -36.63
N GLY A 5 -14.13 15.95 -36.45
CA GLY A 5 -14.59 14.81 -35.66
C GLY A 5 -14.41 15.08 -34.17
N ASP A 6 -15.53 15.07 -33.47
CA ASP A 6 -15.67 15.15 -32.01
C ASP A 6 -15.29 13.78 -31.39
N ALA A 7 -14.44 13.79 -30.37
CA ALA A 7 -14.05 12.59 -29.61
C ALA A 7 -14.21 12.85 -28.11
N ALA A 8 -15.47 13.02 -27.69
CA ALA A 8 -15.86 12.91 -26.30
C ALA A 8 -15.65 11.46 -25.81
N GLY A 9 -14.59 11.25 -25.02
CA GLY A 9 -14.30 10.00 -24.33
C GLY A 9 -15.42 9.64 -23.34
N ARG A 10 -16.09 8.52 -23.62
CA ARG A 10 -17.25 8.00 -22.90
C ARG A 10 -16.84 7.50 -21.51
N VAL A 11 -17.20 8.23 -20.46
CA VAL A 11 -17.15 7.76 -19.06
C VAL A 11 -18.16 6.61 -18.93
N LYS A 12 -17.68 5.39 -18.72
CA LYS A 12 -18.55 4.24 -18.44
C LYS A 12 -19.03 4.35 -16.99
N GLU A 13 -20.27 4.77 -16.80
CA GLU A 13 -20.98 4.67 -15.53
C GLU A 13 -21.16 3.20 -15.13
N CYS A 14 -20.63 2.82 -13.97
CA CYS A 14 -20.96 1.55 -13.32
C CYS A 14 -22.32 1.68 -12.64
N HIS A 15 -23.36 1.04 -13.19
CA HIS A 15 -24.63 0.85 -12.48
C HIS A 15 -24.43 -0.11 -11.29
N ALA A 16 -24.81 0.35 -10.10
CA ALA A 16 -24.80 -0.45 -8.87
C ALA A 16 -26.19 -1.03 -8.59
N GLU A 17 -26.35 -2.35 -8.71
CA GLU A 17 -27.51 -3.06 -8.17
C GLU A 17 -27.46 -3.13 -6.63
N ARG A 18 -28.63 -3.00 -5.99
CA ARG A 18 -28.80 -3.01 -4.53
C ARG A 18 -28.51 -4.40 -3.95
N LEU A 19 -27.32 -4.59 -3.41
CA LEU A 19 -27.00 -5.70 -2.50
C LEU A 19 -26.91 -5.17 -1.06
N SER A 20 -27.72 -5.73 -0.16
CA SER A 20 -27.63 -5.48 1.28
C SER A 20 -26.21 -5.79 1.78
N PRO A 21 -25.53 -4.88 2.48
CA PRO A 21 -24.11 -5.06 2.79
C PRO A 21 -23.91 -6.04 3.96
N PRO A 22 -23.05 -7.08 3.83
CA PRO A 22 -22.57 -7.81 4.99
C PRO A 22 -21.72 -6.89 5.87
N ARG A 23 -22.01 -6.88 7.18
CA ARG A 23 -21.36 -6.01 8.17
C ARG A 23 -19.98 -6.55 8.56
N LEU A 24 -18.99 -6.50 7.67
CA LEU A 24 -17.60 -6.92 7.96
C LEU A 24 -16.85 -5.92 8.85
N ALA A 25 -15.98 -6.42 9.74
CA ALA A 25 -15.06 -5.58 10.53
C ALA A 25 -13.91 -5.04 9.64
N LYS A 26 -13.64 -3.73 9.71
CA LYS A 26 -12.69 -3.03 8.83
C LYS A 26 -11.64 -2.30 9.66
N THR A 27 -10.36 -2.44 9.32
CA THR A 27 -9.28 -1.64 9.93
C THR A 27 -8.29 -1.18 8.86
N ILE A 28 -7.97 0.12 8.85
CA ILE A 28 -6.96 0.72 7.98
C ILE A 28 -5.68 0.87 8.81
N VAL A 29 -4.62 0.16 8.44
CA VAL A 29 -3.30 0.31 9.07
C VAL A 29 -2.55 1.42 8.33
N ARG A 30 -2.31 2.54 9.02
CA ARG A 30 -1.48 3.64 8.50
C ARG A 30 -0.14 3.64 9.22
N SER A 31 0.97 3.64 8.47
CA SER A 31 2.29 3.94 9.02
C SER A 31 2.30 5.36 9.60
N ARG A 32 2.59 5.53 10.90
CA ARG A 32 2.86 6.88 11.46
C ARG A 32 4.20 7.40 10.96
N ARG A 33 4.37 8.71 10.94
CA ARG A 33 5.64 9.37 10.59
C ARG A 33 6.68 9.18 11.70
N ALA A 34 7.94 8.93 11.35
CA ALA A 34 9.04 9.11 12.30
C ALA A 34 9.10 10.60 12.71
N ARG A 35 9.14 10.88 14.02
CA ARG A 35 9.46 12.23 14.52
C ARG A 35 10.96 12.41 14.43
N ALA A 36 11.41 13.47 13.79
CA ALA A 36 12.77 13.95 13.94
C ALA A 36 12.85 14.69 15.28
N GLY A 37 13.35 14.00 16.30
CA GLY A 37 13.69 14.54 17.60
C GLY A 37 14.87 13.74 18.15
N SER A 38 15.91 14.42 18.61
CA SER A 38 17.13 13.84 19.14
C SER A 38 16.81 12.91 20.33
N GLY A 39 17.01 11.60 20.12
CA GLY A 39 16.80 10.56 21.12
C GLY A 39 16.08 9.35 20.55
N SER A 40 16.84 8.31 20.19
CA SER A 40 16.36 6.95 19.87
C SER A 40 15.03 6.87 19.07
N SER A 41 15.04 7.28 17.81
CA SER A 41 13.91 7.07 16.90
C SER A 41 13.86 5.61 16.44
N ARG A 42 13.00 4.80 17.05
CA ARG A 42 12.67 3.46 16.54
C ARG A 42 11.99 3.58 15.16
N PRO A 43 12.32 2.72 14.19
CA PRO A 43 11.68 2.75 12.88
C PRO A 43 10.23 2.27 12.98
N ASN A 44 9.39 2.79 12.08
CA ASN A 44 7.98 2.42 12.02
C ASN A 44 7.77 1.28 11.02
N VAL A 45 8.08 0.05 11.45
CA VAL A 45 7.76 -1.14 10.66
C VAL A 45 6.29 -1.49 10.90
N SER A 46 5.46 -1.26 9.88
CA SER A 46 3.98 -1.42 9.92
C SER A 46 3.52 -2.78 10.51
N CYS A 47 4.33 -3.82 10.34
CA CYS A 47 4.01 -5.19 10.75
C CYS A 47 3.90 -5.37 12.27
N GLY A 48 4.78 -4.75 13.07
CA GLY A 48 4.89 -5.04 14.51
C GLY A 48 3.76 -4.44 15.37
N SER A 49 3.15 -3.35 14.94
CA SER A 49 1.96 -2.78 15.62
C SER A 49 0.67 -3.56 15.30
N SER A 50 0.69 -4.30 14.19
CA SER A 50 -0.52 -4.92 13.63
C SER A 50 -0.85 -6.27 14.26
N THR A 51 0.15 -6.97 14.81
CA THR A 51 -0.06 -8.26 15.52
C THR A 51 -0.93 -8.08 16.77
N GLY A 52 -0.82 -6.94 17.46
CA GLY A 52 -1.69 -6.59 18.59
C GLY A 52 -3.17 -6.44 18.21
N LEU A 53 -3.50 -6.24 16.93
CA LEU A 53 -4.87 -6.15 16.45
C LEU A 53 -5.49 -7.52 16.14
N HIS A 54 -4.68 -8.58 16.04
CA HIS A 54 -5.14 -9.91 15.60
C HIS A 54 -6.32 -10.42 16.43
N GLY A 55 -6.23 -10.39 17.76
CA GLY A 55 -7.30 -10.89 18.63
C GLY A 55 -8.64 -10.14 18.46
N ALA A 56 -8.60 -8.83 18.23
CA ALA A 56 -9.82 -8.05 17.96
C ALA A 56 -10.39 -8.34 16.56
N LEU A 57 -9.51 -8.48 15.56
CA LEU A 57 -9.89 -8.84 14.19
C LEU A 57 -10.48 -10.26 14.13
N ALA A 58 -9.92 -11.22 14.85
CA ALA A 58 -10.38 -12.60 14.87
C ALA A 58 -11.77 -12.72 15.51
N ARG A 59 -12.03 -12.00 16.63
CA ARG A 59 -13.38 -11.91 17.21
C ARG A 59 -14.37 -11.27 16.23
N GLY A 60 -13.99 -10.15 15.63
CA GLY A 60 -14.83 -9.48 14.64
C GLY A 60 -15.11 -10.36 13.43
N ALA A 61 -14.14 -11.14 12.97
CA ALA A 61 -14.27 -12.09 11.88
C ALA A 61 -15.25 -13.22 12.24
N ALA A 62 -15.12 -13.81 13.43
CA ALA A 62 -16.02 -14.85 13.92
C ALA A 62 -17.48 -14.38 14.01
N GLU A 63 -17.72 -13.13 14.45
CA GLU A 63 -19.06 -12.55 14.55
C GLU A 63 -19.68 -12.18 13.19
N ARG A 64 -18.86 -11.82 12.20
CA ARG A 64 -19.31 -11.11 10.98
C ARG A 64 -19.00 -11.85 9.69
N GLY A 65 -18.47 -13.06 9.80
CA GLY A 65 -18.07 -13.89 8.65
C GLY A 65 -16.80 -13.38 7.96
N GLY A 66 -15.92 -12.67 8.67
CA GLY A 66 -14.62 -12.24 8.16
C GLY A 66 -14.17 -10.84 8.61
N ALA A 67 -12.86 -10.59 8.53
CA ALA A 67 -12.28 -9.28 8.78
C ALA A 67 -11.25 -8.93 7.71
N ARG A 68 -11.10 -7.62 7.46
CA ARG A 68 -10.20 -7.11 6.42
C ARG A 68 -9.22 -6.08 6.98
N VAL A 69 -7.97 -6.24 6.60
CA VAL A 69 -6.90 -5.26 6.82
C VAL A 69 -6.54 -4.62 5.48
N VAL A 70 -6.53 -3.29 5.44
CA VAL A 70 -6.07 -2.55 4.26
C VAL A 70 -4.76 -1.81 4.60
N ALA A 71 -3.68 -2.22 3.94
CA ALA A 71 -2.35 -1.62 4.09
C ALA A 71 -2.10 -0.60 2.96
N VAL A 72 -1.76 0.64 3.31
CA VAL A 72 -1.56 1.70 2.31
C VAL A 72 -0.12 1.73 1.80
N SER A 73 0.06 1.35 0.53
CA SER A 73 1.32 1.41 -0.20
C SER A 73 1.40 2.65 -1.11
N SER A 74 2.13 2.56 -2.23
CA SER A 74 2.43 3.58 -3.24
C SER A 74 3.13 2.93 -4.43
N THR A 75 3.05 3.53 -5.63
CA THR A 75 3.95 3.20 -6.77
C THR A 75 5.44 3.29 -6.43
N ALA A 76 5.82 3.98 -5.36
CA ALA A 76 7.19 3.99 -4.87
C ALA A 76 7.76 2.58 -4.57
N HIS A 77 6.91 1.58 -4.28
CA HIS A 77 7.36 0.20 -4.09
C HIS A 77 8.10 -0.37 -5.32
N MET A 78 7.83 0.15 -6.53
CA MET A 78 8.48 -0.24 -7.78
C MET A 78 9.97 0.14 -7.82
N ARG A 79 10.42 1.06 -6.95
CA ARG A 79 11.78 1.59 -6.96
C ARG A 79 12.76 0.79 -6.12
N ALA A 80 12.28 0.08 -5.09
CA ALA A 80 13.17 -0.69 -4.22
C ALA A 80 12.43 -1.80 -3.45
N GLY A 81 13.04 -2.99 -3.45
CA GLY A 81 12.73 -4.06 -2.50
C GLY A 81 13.15 -3.70 -1.06
N VAL A 82 12.72 -4.51 -0.08
CA VAL A 82 13.17 -4.37 1.31
C VAL A 82 14.62 -4.81 1.44
N ASP A 83 15.44 -3.98 2.09
CA ASP A 83 16.82 -4.31 2.45
C ASP A 83 16.84 -4.87 3.86
N PHE A 84 16.85 -6.20 3.95
CA PHE A 84 16.81 -6.90 5.24
C PHE A 84 18.11 -6.79 6.04
N ASP A 85 19.20 -6.43 5.39
CA ASP A 85 20.50 -6.28 6.03
C ASP A 85 20.70 -4.84 6.55
N ASP A 86 19.85 -3.89 6.12
CA ASP A 86 19.78 -2.53 6.67
C ASP A 86 18.36 -1.96 6.68
N LEU A 87 17.52 -2.56 7.53
CA LEU A 87 16.16 -2.07 7.78
C LEU A 87 16.12 -0.69 8.43
N HIS A 88 17.23 -0.27 9.06
CA HIS A 88 17.33 0.96 9.84
C HIS A 88 17.98 2.12 9.08
N HIS A 89 18.41 1.90 7.83
CA HIS A 89 19.12 2.88 7.01
C HIS A 89 20.36 3.46 7.72
N THR A 90 21.11 2.61 8.41
CA THR A 90 22.32 3.01 9.15
C THR A 90 23.57 2.94 8.28
N ARG A 91 23.52 2.27 7.13
CA ARG A 91 24.65 2.18 6.19
C ARG A 91 24.61 3.33 5.20
N GLY A 92 25.53 4.28 5.38
CA GLY A 92 25.73 5.41 4.45
C GLY A 92 24.74 6.58 4.64
N PRO A 93 24.72 7.55 3.70
CA PRO A 93 23.85 8.71 3.79
C PRO A 93 22.37 8.32 3.62
N TYR A 94 21.50 8.85 4.49
CA TYR A 94 20.07 8.59 4.44
C TYR A 94 19.42 9.17 3.17
N ASP A 95 18.81 8.31 2.35
CA ASP A 95 17.94 8.70 1.23
C ASP A 95 16.46 8.54 1.61
N PRO A 96 15.72 9.66 1.80
CA PRO A 96 14.31 9.62 2.16
C PRO A 96 13.40 8.94 1.12
N GLN A 97 13.72 9.02 -0.17
CA GLN A 97 12.92 8.39 -1.23
C GLN A 97 13.12 6.89 -1.26
N LEU A 98 14.36 6.44 -1.10
CA LEU A 98 14.69 5.02 -1.01
C LEU A 98 14.06 4.38 0.23
N ALA A 99 14.17 5.05 1.39
CA ALA A 99 13.52 4.60 2.63
C ALA A 99 12.00 4.53 2.49
N TYR A 100 11.40 5.54 1.84
CA TYR A 100 9.98 5.52 1.54
C TYR A 100 9.60 4.35 0.62
N ALA A 101 10.33 4.13 -0.49
CA ALA A 101 10.11 3.01 -1.41
C ALA A 101 10.15 1.66 -0.69
N ARG A 102 11.21 1.41 0.09
CA ARG A 102 11.36 0.20 0.94
C ARG A 102 10.19 0.01 1.89
N SER A 103 9.73 1.07 2.57
CA SER A 103 8.58 0.99 3.48
C SER A 103 7.28 0.60 2.75
N LYS A 104 7.14 0.99 1.47
CA LYS A 104 5.95 0.73 0.66
C LYS A 104 5.95 -0.69 0.11
N THR A 105 7.13 -1.25 -0.18
CA THR A 105 7.30 -2.69 -0.40
C THR A 105 7.00 -3.48 0.86
N ALA A 106 7.50 -3.04 2.03
CA ALA A 106 7.23 -3.72 3.30
C ALA A 106 5.73 -3.78 3.65
N ASN A 107 4.95 -2.73 3.32
CA ASN A 107 3.49 -2.78 3.48
C ASN A 107 2.83 -3.85 2.60
N SER A 108 3.34 -4.04 1.37
CA SER A 108 2.85 -5.08 0.46
C SER A 108 3.11 -6.47 1.01
N LEU A 109 4.36 -6.73 1.37
CA LEU A 109 4.82 -7.98 1.96
C LEU A 109 4.11 -8.28 3.29
N PHE A 110 3.80 -7.27 4.10
CA PHE A 110 2.99 -7.43 5.30
C PHE A 110 1.60 -8.00 4.97
N ALA A 111 0.91 -7.49 3.95
CA ALA A 111 -0.41 -7.98 3.58
C ALA A 111 -0.38 -9.44 3.09
N VAL A 112 0.67 -9.83 2.36
CA VAL A 112 0.91 -11.22 1.95
C VAL A 112 1.07 -12.12 3.16
N ALA A 113 1.99 -11.77 4.08
CA ALA A 113 2.26 -12.57 5.28
C ALA A 113 1.06 -12.64 6.24
N ALA A 114 0.38 -11.51 6.46
CA ALA A 114 -0.79 -11.41 7.32
C ALA A 114 -1.94 -12.28 6.81
N THR A 115 -2.22 -12.24 5.50
CA THR A 115 -3.23 -13.10 4.89
C THR A 115 -2.90 -14.57 5.11
N ARG A 116 -1.68 -15.01 4.79
CA ARG A 116 -1.27 -16.41 4.96
C ARG A 116 -1.43 -16.90 6.39
N ARG A 117 -1.05 -16.07 7.37
CA ARG A 117 -1.09 -16.42 8.80
C ARG A 117 -2.48 -16.40 9.40
N TRP A 118 -3.30 -15.42 9.01
CA TRP A 118 -4.57 -15.14 9.68
C TRP A 118 -5.79 -15.63 8.89
N ALA A 119 -5.60 -16.25 7.72
CA ALA A 119 -6.68 -16.81 6.91
C ALA A 119 -7.56 -17.79 7.69
N ARG A 120 -6.96 -18.63 8.55
CA ARG A 120 -7.71 -19.59 9.39
C ARG A 120 -8.65 -18.92 10.39
N ASP A 121 -8.35 -17.67 10.76
CA ASP A 121 -9.16 -16.86 11.67
C ASP A 121 -10.15 -15.97 10.90
N GLY A 122 -10.30 -16.19 9.59
CA GLY A 122 -11.20 -15.43 8.72
C GLY A 122 -10.69 -14.01 8.41
N ILE A 123 -9.39 -13.74 8.57
CA ILE A 123 -8.81 -12.42 8.33
C ILE A 123 -8.02 -12.42 7.02
N VAL A 124 -8.29 -11.44 6.17
CA VAL A 124 -7.49 -11.17 4.97
C VAL A 124 -6.87 -9.78 5.01
N ALA A 125 -5.72 -9.62 4.40
CA ALA A 125 -5.03 -8.34 4.28
C ALA A 125 -4.70 -8.04 2.82
N ASN A 126 -5.06 -6.86 2.34
CA ASN A 126 -4.72 -6.40 0.99
C ASN A 126 -4.01 -5.05 1.05
N THR A 127 -3.18 -4.81 0.04
CA THR A 127 -2.41 -3.59 -0.12
C THR A 127 -3.05 -2.71 -1.18
N VAL A 128 -3.01 -1.39 -0.97
CA VAL A 128 -3.57 -0.42 -1.93
C VAL A 128 -2.56 0.67 -2.26
N ASN A 129 -2.48 1.05 -3.53
CA ASN A 129 -1.95 2.34 -3.94
C ASN A 129 -3.11 3.35 -4.08
N PRO A 130 -3.08 4.48 -3.34
CA PRO A 130 -4.07 5.54 -3.53
C PRO A 130 -3.81 6.41 -4.77
N GLY A 131 -2.68 6.22 -5.47
CA GLY A 131 -2.23 7.11 -6.54
C GLY A 131 -1.58 8.39 -6.02
N GLY A 132 -1.19 9.27 -6.94
CA GLY A 132 -0.65 10.59 -6.61
C GLY A 132 -1.76 11.48 -6.09
N VAL A 133 -1.98 11.52 -4.78
CA VAL A 133 -2.94 12.47 -4.17
C VAL A 133 -2.15 13.68 -3.68
N ALA A 134 -2.64 14.89 -3.96
CA ALA A 134 -2.10 16.14 -3.43
C ALA A 134 -2.39 16.23 -1.91
N THR A 135 -1.71 15.40 -1.12
CA THR A 135 -1.74 15.42 0.34
C THR A 135 -0.52 16.19 0.83
N GLY A 136 -0.44 16.60 2.10
CA GLY A 136 0.73 17.34 2.60
C GLY A 136 2.07 16.59 2.60
N LEU A 137 2.24 15.50 1.83
CA LEU A 137 3.46 14.71 1.73
C LEU A 137 4.62 15.50 1.09
N GLN A 138 4.30 16.32 0.08
CA GLN A 138 5.25 17.12 -0.71
C GLN A 138 5.80 18.33 0.07
N ARG A 139 5.26 18.64 1.27
CA ARG A 139 5.64 19.85 2.04
C ARG A 139 7.12 19.90 2.42
N HIS A 140 7.80 18.75 2.48
CA HIS A 140 9.25 18.67 2.76
C HIS A 140 10.10 18.32 1.53
N PHE A 141 9.50 18.28 0.34
CA PHE A 141 10.26 18.00 -0.87
C PHE A 141 11.15 19.19 -1.18
N THR A 142 12.39 18.91 -1.58
CA THR A 142 13.31 19.92 -2.11
C THR A 142 12.70 20.55 -3.37
N GLN A 143 13.14 21.75 -3.74
CA GLN A 143 12.67 22.38 -4.98
C GLN A 143 12.92 21.51 -6.23
N ARG A 144 14.06 20.79 -6.27
CA ARG A 144 14.35 19.86 -7.37
C ARG A 144 13.32 18.73 -7.44
N GLN A 145 12.93 18.16 -6.30
CA GLN A 145 11.92 17.11 -6.24
C GLN A 145 10.52 17.61 -6.64
N ARG A 146 10.16 18.83 -6.22
CA ARG A 146 8.90 19.46 -6.65
C ARG A 146 8.87 19.67 -8.16
N ARG A 147 9.92 20.30 -8.73
CA ARG A 147 10.07 20.47 -10.18
C ARG A 147 10.02 19.15 -10.96
N SER A 148 10.61 18.10 -10.41
CA SER A 148 10.55 16.76 -11.02
C SER A 148 9.13 16.17 -11.01
N LEU A 149 8.35 16.40 -9.95
CA LEU A 149 6.95 15.99 -9.91
C LEU A 149 6.10 16.83 -10.86
N ASP A 150 6.30 18.15 -10.87
CA ASP A 150 5.57 19.06 -11.76
C ASP A 150 5.83 18.71 -13.24
N ALA A 151 7.09 18.41 -13.59
CA ALA A 151 7.46 17.97 -14.93
C ALA A 151 6.85 16.59 -15.28
N ALA A 152 6.82 15.65 -14.33
CA ALA A 152 6.20 14.35 -14.55
C ALA A 152 4.69 14.45 -14.70
N GLU A 153 4.03 15.33 -13.95
CA GLU A 153 2.60 15.61 -14.12
C GLU A 153 2.31 16.30 -15.47
N ALA A 154 3.10 17.32 -15.83
CA ALA A 154 2.96 18.01 -17.11
C ALA A 154 3.21 17.09 -18.32
N ALA A 155 4.10 16.09 -18.16
CA ALA A 155 4.35 15.06 -19.16
C ALA A 155 3.28 13.94 -19.16
N GLY A 156 2.26 14.01 -18.30
CA GLY A 156 1.20 13.01 -18.22
C GLY A 156 1.63 11.66 -17.61
N VAL A 157 2.80 11.60 -16.97
CA VAL A 157 3.30 10.38 -16.29
C VAL A 157 2.39 10.01 -15.12
N PHE A 158 1.80 11.00 -14.46
CA PHE A 158 0.70 10.84 -13.53
C PHE A 158 -0.16 12.10 -13.51
N THR A 159 -1.33 12.01 -12.88
CA THR A 159 -2.18 13.17 -12.62
C THR A 159 -2.55 13.18 -11.13
N TYR A 160 -2.56 14.35 -10.50
CA TYR A 160 -3.04 14.43 -9.13
C TYR A 160 -4.51 14.00 -9.03
N LYS A 161 -4.76 13.02 -8.17
CA LYS A 161 -6.09 12.58 -7.79
C LYS A 161 -6.66 13.52 -6.72
N THR A 162 -7.97 13.74 -6.79
CA THR A 162 -8.74 14.32 -5.67
C THR A 162 -8.67 13.41 -4.44
N VAL A 163 -9.01 13.94 -3.26
CA VAL A 163 -9.08 13.13 -2.02
C VAL A 163 -10.04 11.94 -2.18
N GLY A 164 -11.20 12.16 -2.82
CA GLY A 164 -12.18 11.10 -3.08
C GLY A 164 -11.62 10.00 -3.99
N GLN A 165 -10.99 10.38 -5.10
CA GLN A 165 -10.32 9.42 -6.00
C GLN A 165 -9.18 8.67 -5.29
N GLY A 166 -8.41 9.35 -4.43
CA GLY A 166 -7.37 8.72 -3.62
C GLY A 166 -7.89 7.71 -2.59
N ALA A 167 -9.08 7.94 -2.06
CA ALA A 167 -9.73 7.03 -1.12
C ALA A 167 -10.40 5.82 -1.81
N ALA A 168 -10.71 5.93 -3.11
CA ALA A 168 -11.52 4.95 -3.84
C ALA A 168 -10.95 3.52 -3.77
N THR A 169 -9.66 3.32 -4.08
CA THR A 169 -9.02 1.99 -4.00
C THR A 169 -9.05 1.40 -2.59
N THR A 170 -8.90 2.25 -1.56
CA THR A 170 -9.01 1.83 -0.15
C THR A 170 -10.42 1.34 0.16
N MET A 171 -11.44 2.05 -0.33
CA MET A 171 -12.83 1.65 -0.17
C MET A 171 -13.12 0.33 -0.89
N VAL A 172 -12.63 0.17 -2.12
CA VAL A 172 -12.76 -1.10 -2.88
C VAL A 172 -12.18 -2.27 -2.09
N ALA A 173 -10.92 -2.17 -1.62
CA ALA A 173 -10.31 -3.21 -0.80
C ALA A 173 -11.12 -3.52 0.48
N ALA A 174 -11.66 -2.47 1.11
CA ALA A 174 -12.41 -2.59 2.36
C ALA A 174 -13.82 -3.17 2.20
N VAL A 175 -14.46 -3.04 1.02
CA VAL A 175 -15.90 -3.36 0.89
C VAL A 175 -16.26 -4.31 -0.25
N LEU A 176 -15.42 -4.46 -1.29
CA LEU A 176 -15.76 -5.29 -2.45
C LEU A 176 -15.98 -6.76 -2.02
N PRO A 177 -17.14 -7.38 -2.30
CA PRO A 177 -17.42 -8.75 -1.86
C PRO A 177 -16.41 -9.78 -2.37
N ALA A 178 -15.91 -9.61 -3.60
CA ALA A 178 -14.89 -10.49 -4.19
C ALA A 178 -13.57 -10.55 -3.39
N LEU A 179 -13.31 -9.55 -2.54
CA LEU A 179 -12.13 -9.48 -1.68
C LEU A 179 -12.43 -9.87 -0.21
N ALA A 180 -13.62 -10.44 0.07
CA ALA A 180 -14.00 -10.85 1.42
C ALA A 180 -13.08 -11.90 2.02
N HIS A 181 -12.64 -12.84 1.18
CA HIS A 181 -11.81 -13.98 1.56
C HIS A 181 -10.58 -14.13 0.65
N ALA A 182 -10.29 -13.11 -0.16
CA ALA A 182 -9.13 -13.06 -1.03
C ALA A 182 -8.18 -11.97 -0.52
N GLY A 183 -7.03 -12.40 0.00
CA GLY A 183 -5.99 -11.54 0.56
C GLY A 183 -4.65 -11.67 -0.15
N GLY A 184 -3.66 -10.90 0.29
CA GLY A 184 -2.30 -10.89 -0.24
C GLY A 184 -2.17 -10.17 -1.58
N ARG A 185 -3.19 -9.39 -1.98
CA ARG A 185 -3.24 -8.71 -3.27
C ARG A 185 -2.74 -7.28 -3.15
N TYR A 186 -2.28 -6.73 -4.28
CA TYR A 186 -1.98 -5.31 -4.45
C TYR A 186 -3.03 -4.70 -5.36
N LEU A 187 -3.67 -3.62 -4.89
CA LEU A 187 -4.67 -2.92 -5.67
C LEU A 187 -4.17 -1.54 -6.09
N ASP A 188 -4.43 -1.20 -7.34
CA ASP A 188 -4.17 0.10 -7.94
C ASP A 188 -5.41 0.53 -8.72
N ASP A 189 -5.78 1.81 -8.60
CA ASP A 189 -6.93 2.40 -9.30
C ASP A 189 -8.21 1.55 -9.26
N CYS A 190 -8.62 1.13 -8.06
CA CYS A 190 -9.80 0.28 -7.83
C CYS A 190 -9.75 -1.13 -8.46
N GLN A 191 -8.61 -1.55 -9.01
CA GLN A 191 -8.40 -2.87 -9.61
C GLN A 191 -7.25 -3.61 -8.92
N GLU A 192 -7.13 -4.91 -9.14
CA GLU A 192 -5.91 -5.65 -8.78
C GLU A 192 -4.81 -5.31 -9.80
N ALA A 193 -3.62 -4.94 -9.30
CA ALA A 193 -2.48 -4.62 -10.12
C ALA A 193 -1.92 -5.89 -10.79
N TYR A 194 -1.52 -5.79 -12.05
CA TYR A 194 -0.84 -6.88 -12.73
C TYR A 194 0.62 -6.97 -12.27
N THR A 195 1.13 -8.20 -12.14
CA THR A 195 2.51 -8.43 -11.71
C THR A 195 3.49 -8.16 -12.85
N VAL A 196 4.64 -7.57 -12.54
CA VAL A 196 5.73 -7.31 -13.48
C VAL A 196 7.08 -7.74 -12.91
N PRO A 197 8.06 -8.08 -13.76
CA PRO A 197 9.41 -8.43 -13.34
C PRO A 197 10.09 -7.35 -12.47
N ASP A 198 11.04 -7.78 -11.63
CA ASP A 198 11.74 -6.88 -10.69
C ASP A 198 12.63 -5.83 -11.37
N ASP A 199 12.99 -6.01 -12.63
CA ASP A 199 13.74 -5.03 -13.44
C ASP A 199 12.82 -4.07 -14.23
N ALA A 200 11.51 -4.30 -14.23
CA ALA A 200 10.54 -3.49 -14.96
C ALA A 200 10.55 -2.01 -14.51
N ALA A 201 10.45 -1.11 -15.49
CA ALA A 201 10.44 0.33 -15.26
C ALA A 201 9.04 0.82 -14.85
N LEU A 202 8.98 1.64 -13.78
CA LEU A 202 7.73 2.25 -13.32
C LEU A 202 7.03 3.07 -14.43
N ALA A 203 7.80 3.73 -15.30
CA ALA A 203 7.24 4.58 -16.35
C ALA A 203 6.45 3.77 -17.40
N GLU A 204 6.84 2.52 -17.65
CA GLU A 204 6.18 1.60 -18.59
C GLU A 204 5.04 0.84 -17.91
N HIS A 205 5.12 0.68 -16.59
CA HIS A 205 4.15 -0.08 -15.79
C HIS A 205 3.59 0.73 -14.59
N PRO A 206 2.87 1.84 -14.84
CA PRO A 206 2.40 2.74 -13.77
C PRO A 206 1.35 2.09 -12.85
N HIS A 207 0.68 1.04 -13.30
CA HIS A 207 -0.32 0.26 -12.55
C HIS A 207 0.17 -1.18 -12.23
N GLY A 208 1.46 -1.45 -12.42
CA GLY A 208 2.07 -2.74 -12.12
C GLY A 208 2.45 -2.88 -10.65
N VAL A 209 2.64 -4.13 -10.23
CA VAL A 209 3.26 -4.49 -8.95
C VAL A 209 4.46 -5.40 -9.19
N LYS A 210 5.61 -5.10 -8.60
CA LYS A 210 6.80 -5.95 -8.75
C LYS A 210 6.67 -7.28 -8.05
N GLU A 211 7.27 -8.32 -8.63
CA GLU A 211 7.33 -9.67 -8.08
C GLU A 211 7.83 -9.67 -6.62
N TRP A 212 8.89 -8.90 -6.32
CA TRP A 212 9.42 -8.78 -4.95
C TRP A 212 8.40 -8.30 -3.92
N ALA A 213 7.32 -7.62 -4.34
CA ALA A 213 6.35 -7.01 -3.43
C ALA A 213 5.23 -7.99 -3.07
N LEU A 214 5.13 -9.11 -3.80
CA LEU A 214 4.18 -10.20 -3.58
C LEU A 214 4.89 -11.51 -3.19
N ASP A 215 6.22 -11.54 -3.19
CA ASP A 215 7.01 -12.71 -2.87
C ASP A 215 6.68 -13.25 -1.45
N PRO A 216 6.22 -14.51 -1.34
CA PRO A 216 5.85 -15.09 -0.07
C PRO A 216 7.05 -15.31 0.85
N ALA A 217 8.22 -15.70 0.35
CA ALA A 217 9.41 -15.90 1.17
C ALA A 217 9.93 -14.59 1.76
N LEU A 218 9.92 -13.50 0.98
CA LEU A 218 10.26 -12.16 1.49
C LEU A 218 9.22 -11.68 2.50
N ALA A 219 7.95 -12.02 2.31
CA ALA A 219 6.87 -11.70 3.25
C ALA A 219 7.07 -12.41 4.59
N GLU A 220 7.41 -13.70 4.56
CA GLU A 220 7.77 -14.50 5.74
C GLU A 220 9.00 -13.94 6.47
N ARG A 221 10.05 -13.57 5.72
CA ARG A 221 11.26 -12.95 6.28
C ARG A 221 10.95 -11.61 6.95
N LEU A 222 10.16 -10.77 6.29
CA LEU A 222 9.71 -9.48 6.85
C LEU A 222 8.92 -9.65 8.12
N TRP A 223 7.98 -10.60 8.14
CA TRP A 223 7.20 -10.90 9.33
C TRP A 223 8.10 -11.28 10.51
N THR A 224 9.03 -12.21 10.27
CA THR A 224 9.93 -12.74 11.30
C THR A 224 10.79 -11.64 11.91
N VAL A 225 11.44 -10.82 11.08
CA VAL A 225 12.30 -9.74 11.58
C VAL A 225 11.46 -8.66 12.28
N SER A 226 10.29 -8.31 11.74
CA SER A 226 9.40 -7.32 12.37
C SER A 226 8.88 -7.77 13.74
N ALA A 227 8.54 -9.06 13.88
CA ALA A 227 8.11 -9.63 15.14
C ALA A 227 9.25 -9.55 16.17
N ALA A 228 10.47 -9.97 15.80
CA ALA A 228 11.64 -9.89 16.67
C ALA A 228 11.95 -8.45 17.14
N LEU A 229 11.85 -7.47 16.23
CA LEU A 229 12.08 -6.06 16.54
C LEU A 229 11.03 -5.46 17.50
N THR A 230 9.85 -6.08 17.61
CA THR A 230 8.74 -5.57 18.43
C THR A 230 8.46 -6.39 19.68
N SER A 231 8.98 -7.61 19.77
CA SER A 231 8.97 -8.44 20.98
C SER A 231 10.15 -8.17 21.92
N ALA A 232 11.18 -7.42 21.48
CA ALA A 232 12.30 -7.04 22.33
C ALA A 232 11.82 -6.15 23.50
N PRO A 233 12.18 -6.48 24.77
CA PRO A 233 11.79 -5.67 25.92
C PRO A 233 12.32 -4.24 25.77
N LEU A 234 11.53 -3.28 26.24
CA LEU A 234 11.95 -1.88 26.34
C LEU A 234 13.09 -1.81 27.36
N SER A 235 14.34 -1.82 26.90
CA SER A 235 15.51 -1.45 27.71
C SER A 235 15.51 0.04 27.99
#